data_AF-A0A3C0KQ57-F1
#
_entry.id   AF-A0A3C0KQ57-F1
#
_cell.length_a   1.000
_cell.length_b   1.000
_cell.length_c   1.000
_cell.angle_alpha   90.00
_cell.angle_beta   90.00
_cell.angle_gamma   90.00
#
_symmetry.space_group_name_H-M   'P 1'
#
loop_
_entity.id
_entity.type
_entity.pdbx_description
1 polymer ?
#
loop_
_entity_poly.entity_id
_entity_poly.type
_entity_poly.pdbx_seq_one_letter_code
_entity_poly.pdbx_strand_id
1 'polypeptide(L)'
;MAEAEKLSEKKKSSDRQWIKNWPESERPREKHCLLGPEALSDGELLAVLLRIGKTGQSAEDLGRQILTKFDDISGIDRAHFEELRAVSGMGHAKAAQLKAAIEIGKRVRMQNVRPQHFDHASKWRTFIRKTFTC
;
A
#
# COMPACT_ATOMS: atom_id res chain seq x y z
N MET A 1 -12.45 -34.84 27.99
CA MET A 1 -11.15 -34.24 27.65
C MET A 1 -11.10 -33.74 26.20
N ALA A 2 -11.61 -34.50 25.21
CA ALA A 2 -11.64 -34.07 23.79
C ALA A 2 -12.68 -32.97 23.42
N GLU A 3 -13.65 -32.68 24.30
CA GLU A 3 -14.72 -31.71 24.03
C GLU A 3 -14.29 -30.24 24.27
N ALA A 4 -13.35 -30.01 25.19
CA ALA A 4 -12.91 -28.67 25.59
C ALA A 4 -11.98 -28.01 24.54
N GLU A 5 -11.28 -28.83 23.77
CA GLU A 5 -10.33 -28.37 22.74
C GLU A 5 -11.08 -27.81 21.51
N LYS A 6 -12.19 -28.45 21.11
CA LYS A 6 -13.08 -28.01 20.02
C LYS A 6 -13.84 -26.71 20.32
N LEU A 7 -14.07 -26.39 21.58
CA LEU A 7 -14.64 -25.11 22.01
C LEU A 7 -13.63 -23.95 21.91
N SER A 8 -12.32 -24.23 22.00
CA SER A 8 -11.26 -23.23 21.80
C SER A 8 -11.06 -22.88 20.32
N GLU A 9 -11.26 -23.84 19.42
CA GLU A 9 -11.14 -23.63 17.97
C GLU A 9 -12.34 -22.88 17.40
N LYS A 10 -13.56 -23.11 17.92
CA LYS A 10 -14.75 -22.35 17.51
C LYS A 10 -14.73 -20.89 17.98
N LYS A 11 -14.09 -20.58 19.11
CA LYS A 11 -13.99 -19.20 19.63
C LYS A 11 -12.98 -18.33 18.87
N LYS A 12 -11.91 -18.92 18.32
CA LYS A 12 -10.86 -18.20 17.57
C LYS A 12 -11.33 -17.52 16.28
N SER A 13 -12.49 -17.88 15.72
CA SER A 13 -12.96 -17.26 14.48
C SER A 13 -13.71 -15.94 14.68
N SER A 14 -14.26 -15.67 15.87
CA SER A 14 -15.08 -14.48 16.13
C SER A 14 -14.23 -13.25 16.52
N ASP A 15 -13.02 -13.48 17.02
CA ASP A 15 -12.08 -12.44 17.48
C ASP A 15 -10.98 -12.15 16.45
N ARG A 16 -11.21 -12.42 15.16
CA ARG A 16 -10.42 -11.79 14.09
C ARG A 16 -10.84 -10.32 14.02
N GLN A 17 -10.30 -9.57 14.99
CA GLN A 17 -10.66 -8.23 15.38
C GLN A 17 -10.87 -7.34 14.16
N TRP A 18 -12.08 -6.81 14.04
CA TRP A 18 -12.29 -5.66 13.19
C TRP A 18 -11.33 -4.56 13.64
N ILE A 19 -10.65 -3.90 12.69
CA ILE A 19 -9.68 -2.82 12.95
C ILE A 19 -10.24 -1.75 13.92
N LYS A 20 -11.57 -1.58 13.96
CA LYS A 20 -12.26 -0.71 14.92
C LYS A 20 -12.02 -1.04 16.40
N ASN A 21 -11.61 -2.28 16.72
CA ASN A 21 -11.35 -2.72 18.08
C ASN A 21 -9.88 -2.53 18.48
N TRP A 22 -9.02 -2.12 17.55
CA TRP A 22 -7.62 -1.81 17.86
C TRP A 22 -7.52 -0.49 18.62
N PRO A 23 -6.46 -0.32 19.44
CA PRO A 23 -6.08 0.99 19.96
C PRO A 23 -6.02 2.00 18.81
N GLU A 24 -6.49 3.23 19.04
CA GLU A 24 -6.55 4.24 17.97
C GLU A 24 -5.18 4.50 17.35
N SER A 25 -4.10 4.44 18.14
CA SER A 25 -2.72 4.58 17.66
C SER A 25 -2.27 3.49 16.69
N GLU A 26 -2.91 2.32 16.70
CA GLU A 26 -2.54 1.18 15.85
C GLU A 26 -3.43 1.07 14.61
N ARG A 27 -4.57 1.79 14.57
CA ARG A 27 -5.45 1.76 13.40
C ARG A 27 -4.74 2.46 12.23
N PRO A 28 -4.67 1.85 11.04
CA PRO A 28 -3.84 2.39 9.95
C PRO A 28 -4.14 3.84 9.56
N ARG A 29 -5.41 4.29 9.58
CA ARG A 29 -5.74 5.67 9.17
C ARG A 29 -5.34 6.68 10.23
N GLU A 30 -5.60 6.35 11.48
CA GLU A 30 -5.31 7.17 12.65
C GLU A 30 -3.78 7.25 12.86
N LYS A 31 -3.08 6.13 12.75
CA LYS A 31 -1.61 6.05 12.71
C LYS A 31 -1.04 6.90 11.57
N HIS A 32 -1.63 6.84 10.38
CA HIS A 32 -1.21 7.66 9.24
C HIS A 32 -1.37 9.16 9.50
N CYS A 33 -2.48 9.58 10.13
CA CYS A 33 -2.69 10.97 10.51
C CYS A 33 -1.72 11.44 11.61
N LEU A 34 -1.38 10.57 12.58
CA LEU A 34 -0.55 10.92 13.74
C LEU A 34 0.95 10.90 13.42
N LEU A 35 1.41 9.88 12.69
CA LEU A 35 2.84 9.60 12.49
C LEU A 35 3.29 9.75 11.03
N GLY A 36 2.36 9.96 10.10
CA GLY A 36 2.64 10.08 8.67
C GLY A 36 2.77 8.73 7.94
N PRO A 37 2.99 8.76 6.60
CA PRO A 37 3.11 7.56 5.77
C PRO A 37 4.29 6.65 6.13
N GLU A 38 5.42 7.22 6.55
CA GLU A 38 6.67 6.49 6.82
C GLU A 38 6.54 5.50 7.99
N ALA A 39 5.56 5.71 8.88
CA ALA A 39 5.31 4.84 10.03
C ALA A 39 4.49 3.58 9.68
N LEU A 40 3.94 3.50 8.47
CA LEU A 40 3.09 2.40 8.03
C LEU A 40 3.91 1.41 7.20
N SER A 41 3.65 0.13 7.42
CA SER A 41 4.04 -0.93 6.48
C SER A 41 3.25 -0.82 5.17
N ASP A 42 3.75 -1.44 4.10
CA ASP A 42 3.04 -1.51 2.82
C ASP A 42 1.63 -2.10 2.97
N GLY A 43 1.47 -3.09 3.86
CA GLY A 43 0.16 -3.69 4.16
C GLY A 43 -0.80 -2.70 4.81
N GLU A 44 -0.31 -1.86 5.72
CA GLU A 44 -1.09 -0.78 6.35
C GLU A 44 -1.41 0.34 5.36
N LEU A 45 -0.48 0.71 4.46
CA LEU A 45 -0.73 1.68 3.39
C LEU A 45 -1.85 1.20 2.47
N LEU A 46 -1.80 -0.07 2.07
CA LEU A 46 -2.88 -0.70 1.33
C LEU A 46 -4.18 -0.75 2.13
N ALA A 47 -4.12 -0.98 3.45
CA ALA A 47 -5.31 -0.97 4.31
C ALA A 47 -5.99 0.40 4.34
N VAL A 48 -5.20 1.48 4.44
CA VAL A 48 -5.69 2.87 4.36
C VAL A 48 -6.41 3.10 3.05
N LEU A 49 -5.79 2.69 1.94
CA LEU A 49 -6.35 2.84 0.60
C LEU A 49 -7.64 2.02 0.44
N LEU A 50 -7.62 0.72 0.75
CA LEU A 50 -8.75 -0.19 0.55
C LEU A 50 -9.95 0.13 1.44
N ARG A 51 -9.73 0.86 2.55
CA ARG A 51 -10.69 1.34 3.56
C ARG A 51 -11.39 0.25 4.36
N ILE A 52 -11.80 -0.83 3.71
CA ILE A 52 -12.53 -1.96 4.27
C ILE A 52 -11.93 -3.26 3.76
N GLY A 53 -11.88 -4.25 4.64
CA GLY A 53 -11.51 -5.62 4.26
C GLY A 53 -12.63 -6.33 3.49
N LYS A 54 -12.72 -7.63 3.71
CA LYS A 54 -13.86 -8.45 3.28
C LYS A 54 -14.42 -9.22 4.47
N THR A 55 -15.54 -9.90 4.30
CA THR A 55 -16.10 -10.74 5.36
C THR A 55 -15.06 -11.75 5.84
N GLY A 56 -14.70 -11.69 7.13
CA GLY A 56 -13.72 -12.56 7.77
C GLY A 56 -12.24 -12.16 7.63
N GLN A 57 -11.93 -11.02 7.00
CA GLN A 57 -10.57 -10.47 6.89
C GLN A 57 -10.57 -8.95 7.01
N SER A 58 -9.62 -8.39 7.76
CA SER A 58 -9.45 -6.94 7.88
C SER A 58 -8.91 -6.31 6.58
N ALA A 59 -8.91 -4.97 6.51
CA ALA A 59 -8.32 -4.26 5.37
C ALA A 59 -6.80 -4.48 5.28
N GLU A 60 -6.14 -4.63 6.43
CA GLU A 60 -4.71 -4.93 6.50
C GLU A 60 -4.41 -6.38 6.11
N ASP A 61 -5.22 -7.33 6.55
CA ASP A 61 -5.09 -8.73 6.10
C ASP A 61 -5.21 -8.83 4.58
N LEU A 62 -6.17 -8.10 4.00
CA LEU A 62 -6.34 -8.02 2.55
C LEU A 62 -5.12 -7.37 1.88
N GLY A 63 -4.58 -6.28 2.44
CA GLY A 63 -3.36 -5.64 1.95
C GLY A 63 -2.15 -6.59 1.96
N ARG A 64 -1.92 -7.29 3.08
CA ARG A 64 -0.86 -8.30 3.22
C ARG A 64 -1.07 -9.45 2.23
N GLN A 65 -2.29 -9.95 2.06
CA GLN A 65 -2.60 -11.00 1.09
C GLN A 65 -2.25 -10.58 -0.35
N ILE A 66 -2.54 -9.33 -0.72
CA ILE A 66 -2.21 -8.80 -2.05
C ILE A 66 -0.69 -8.75 -2.21
N LEU A 67 0.04 -8.23 -1.23
CA LEU A 67 1.51 -8.19 -1.26
C LEU A 67 2.10 -9.59 -1.37
N THR A 68 1.62 -10.57 -0.59
CA THR A 68 2.09 -11.96 -0.71
C THR A 68 1.81 -12.56 -2.10
N LYS A 69 0.68 -12.21 -2.73
CA LYS A 69 0.32 -12.76 -4.05
C LYS A 69 1.13 -12.15 -5.19
N PHE A 70 1.49 -10.87 -5.07
CA PHE A 70 2.17 -10.10 -6.12
C PHE A 70 3.60 -9.69 -5.71
N ASP A 71 4.18 -10.34 -4.70
CA ASP A 71 5.47 -10.05 -4.06
C ASP A 71 5.57 -8.70 -3.35
N ASP A 72 5.33 -7.60 -4.07
CA ASP A 72 5.49 -6.22 -3.60
C ASP A 72 4.58 -5.24 -4.36
N ILE A 73 4.69 -3.93 -4.06
CA ILE A 73 3.95 -2.87 -4.75
C ILE A 73 4.26 -2.83 -6.26
N SER A 74 5.48 -3.18 -6.67
CA SER A 74 5.88 -3.23 -8.07
C SER A 74 5.23 -4.39 -8.80
N GLY A 75 5.02 -5.54 -8.15
CA GLY A 75 4.25 -6.63 -8.72
C GLY A 75 2.76 -6.32 -8.84
N ILE A 76 2.18 -5.57 -7.89
CA ILE A 76 0.81 -5.05 -8.03
C ILE A 76 0.69 -4.14 -9.25
N ASP A 77 1.70 -3.31 -9.50
CA ASP A 77 1.75 -2.44 -10.67
C ASP A 77 1.81 -3.23 -11.99
N ARG A 78 2.60 -4.30 -12.03
CA ARG A 78 2.73 -5.19 -13.20
C ARG A 78 1.49 -6.05 -13.45
N ALA A 79 0.77 -6.44 -12.39
CA ALA A 79 -0.38 -7.31 -12.49
C ALA A 79 -1.49 -6.73 -13.38
N HIS A 80 -2.13 -7.55 -14.19
CA HIS A 80 -3.28 -7.14 -14.98
C HIS A 80 -4.50 -6.85 -14.07
N PHE A 81 -5.41 -5.99 -14.53
CA PHE A 81 -6.60 -5.60 -13.77
C PHE A 81 -7.45 -6.82 -13.34
N GLU A 82 -7.59 -7.80 -14.22
CA GLU A 82 -8.33 -9.04 -13.93
C GLU A 82 -7.63 -9.94 -12.90
N GLU A 83 -6.29 -9.93 -12.84
CA GLU A 83 -5.55 -10.70 -11.83
C GLU A 83 -5.74 -10.13 -10.43
N LEU A 84 -5.80 -8.79 -10.33
CA LEU A 84 -6.15 -8.09 -9.10
C LEU A 84 -7.59 -8.43 -8.69
N ARG A 85 -8.52 -8.45 -9.64
CA ARG A 85 -9.93 -8.82 -9.38
C ARG A 85 -10.14 -10.26 -8.95
N ALA A 86 -9.25 -11.16 -9.39
CA ALA A 86 -9.28 -12.56 -8.97
C ALA A 86 -8.94 -12.75 -7.47
N VAL A 87 -8.43 -11.70 -6.79
CA VAL A 87 -8.24 -11.74 -5.34
C VAL A 87 -9.59 -11.58 -4.62
N SER A 88 -9.90 -12.52 -3.74
CA SER A 88 -11.14 -12.47 -2.97
C SER A 88 -11.20 -11.20 -2.11
N GLY A 89 -12.20 -10.36 -2.35
CA GLY A 89 -12.36 -9.06 -1.69
C GLY A 89 -11.85 -7.86 -2.49
N MET A 90 -11.27 -8.09 -3.69
CA MET A 90 -10.84 -7.07 -4.66
C MET A 90 -11.88 -6.93 -5.79
N GLY A 91 -13.00 -6.29 -5.49
CA GLY A 91 -13.97 -5.92 -6.53
C GLY A 91 -13.43 -4.86 -7.49
N HIS A 92 -14.20 -4.59 -8.55
CA HIS A 92 -13.85 -3.60 -9.59
C HIS A 92 -13.41 -2.25 -9.01
N ALA A 93 -14.16 -1.73 -8.03
CA ALA A 93 -13.86 -0.45 -7.39
C ALA A 93 -12.49 -0.44 -6.69
N LYS A 94 -12.17 -1.49 -5.91
CA LYS A 94 -10.89 -1.58 -5.17
C LYS A 94 -9.70 -1.79 -6.10
N ALA A 95 -9.86 -2.61 -7.13
CA ALA A 95 -8.82 -2.81 -8.14
C ALA A 95 -8.54 -1.51 -8.92
N ALA A 96 -9.58 -0.80 -9.34
CA ALA A 96 -9.44 0.49 -10.04
C ALA A 96 -8.79 1.54 -9.16
N GLN A 97 -9.20 1.61 -7.89
CA GLN A 97 -8.61 2.51 -6.91
C GLN A 97 -7.11 2.25 -6.71
N LEU A 98 -6.71 0.98 -6.60
CA LEU A 98 -5.30 0.61 -6.43
C LEU A 98 -4.46 0.99 -7.65
N LYS A 99 -4.95 0.68 -8.86
CA LYS A 99 -4.28 1.09 -10.11
C LYS A 99 -4.18 2.60 -10.25
N ALA A 100 -5.23 3.34 -9.90
CA ALA A 100 -5.23 4.80 -9.93
C ALA A 100 -4.20 5.38 -8.95
N ALA A 101 -4.11 4.85 -7.73
CA ALA A 101 -3.14 5.30 -6.73
C ALA A 101 -1.69 5.13 -7.21
N ILE A 102 -1.36 3.96 -7.79
CA ILE A 102 -0.03 3.69 -8.33
C ILE A 102 0.30 4.63 -9.49
N GLU A 103 -0.64 4.83 -10.42
CA GLU A 103 -0.47 5.74 -11.56
C GLU A 103 -0.24 7.19 -11.10
N ILE A 104 -0.95 7.65 -10.06
CA ILE A 104 -0.70 8.96 -9.45
C ILE A 104 0.73 9.04 -8.92
N GLY A 105 1.19 8.03 -8.18
CA GLY A 105 2.57 7.95 -7.69
C GLY A 105 3.62 8.05 -8.80
N LYS A 106 3.39 7.33 -9.92
CA LYS A 106 4.24 7.43 -11.11
C LYS A 106 4.27 8.83 -11.70
N ARG A 107 3.11 9.48 -11.85
CA ARG A 107 3.01 10.85 -12.38
C ARG A 107 3.71 11.86 -11.50
N VAL A 108 3.55 11.78 -10.19
CA VAL A 108 4.27 12.63 -9.23
C VAL A 108 5.77 12.45 -9.39
N ARG A 109 6.25 11.20 -9.48
CA ARG A 109 7.68 10.92 -9.69
C ARG A 109 8.19 11.49 -11.01
N MET A 110 7.42 11.39 -12.10
CA MET A 110 7.79 11.93 -13.41
C MET A 110 7.78 13.48 -13.44
N GLN A 111 6.85 14.13 -12.74
CA GLN A 111 6.80 15.61 -12.65
C GLN A 111 8.01 16.20 -11.92
N ASN A 112 8.58 15.47 -10.97
CA ASN A 112 9.80 15.88 -10.27
C ASN A 112 11.06 15.74 -11.12
N VAL A 113 10.98 15.05 -12.27
CA VAL A 113 12.02 15.08 -13.31
C VAL A 113 11.79 16.33 -14.17
N ARG A 114 12.09 17.50 -13.61
CA ARG A 114 12.17 18.71 -14.44
C ARG A 114 13.41 18.59 -15.32
N PRO A 115 13.30 18.63 -16.66
CA PRO A 115 14.48 18.75 -17.49
C PRO A 115 15.19 20.04 -17.06
N GLN A 116 16.44 19.92 -16.63
CA GLN A 116 17.26 21.09 -16.36
C GLN A 116 17.41 21.83 -17.68
N HIS A 117 16.63 22.89 -17.86
CA HIS A 117 16.75 23.73 -19.03
C HIS A 117 17.97 24.61 -18.84
N PHE A 118 19.05 24.26 -19.52
CA PHE A 118 20.21 25.12 -19.61
C PHE A 118 19.92 26.19 -20.66
N ASP A 119 19.32 27.28 -20.22
CA ASP A 119 19.04 28.48 -21.04
C ASP A 119 20.32 29.15 -21.57
N HIS A 120 21.49 28.78 -21.03
CA HIS A 120 22.78 29.32 -21.45
C HIS A 120 23.90 28.28 -21.30
N ALA A 121 24.79 28.21 -22.30
CA ALA A 121 25.98 27.37 -22.28
C ALA A 121 26.89 27.54 -21.04
N SER A 122 26.88 28.73 -20.40
CA SER A 122 27.63 29.02 -19.18
C SER A 122 27.06 28.29 -17.95
N LYS A 123 25.73 28.12 -17.87
CA LYS A 123 25.08 27.31 -16.82
C LYS A 123 25.39 25.83 -16.97
N TRP A 124 25.41 25.31 -18.20
CA TRP A 124 25.82 23.93 -18.50
C TRP A 124 27.28 23.67 -18.10
N ARG A 125 28.22 24.56 -18.48
CA ARG A 125 29.64 24.45 -18.09
C ARG A 125 29.82 24.45 -16.58
N THR A 126 29.08 25.29 -15.87
CA THR A 126 29.13 25.37 -14.40
C THR A 126 28.56 24.11 -13.76
N PHE A 127 27.45 23.57 -14.30
CA PHE A 127 26.84 22.33 -13.83
C PHE A 127 27.75 21.11 -14.00
N ILE A 128 28.36 20.92 -15.17
CA ILE A 128 29.30 19.80 -15.38
C ILE A 128 30.49 19.93 -14.42
N ARG A 129 31.07 21.13 -14.30
CA ARG A 129 32.25 21.35 -13.45
C ARG A 129 31.95 21.13 -11.96
N LYS A 130 30.71 21.35 -11.52
CA LYS A 130 30.31 21.14 -10.12
C LYS A 130 29.91 19.69 -9.81
N THR A 131 29.42 18.97 -10.82
CA THR A 131 28.87 17.61 -10.65
C THR A 131 29.90 16.51 -10.95
N PHE A 132 30.90 16.77 -11.80
CA PHE A 132 31.83 15.73 -12.30
C PHE A 132 33.32 16.04 -12.13
N THR A 133 33.69 17.12 -11.43
CA THR A 133 35.10 17.37 -11.08
C THR A 133 35.27 17.08 -9.60
N CYS A 134 36.10 16.08 -9.28
CA CYS A 134 36.62 15.83 -7.93
C CYS A 134 37.49 17.00 -7.46
#